data_AF-A0A151S8X2-F1
#
_entry.id   AF-A0A151S8X2-F1
#
_cell.length_a   1.000
_cell.length_b   1.000
_cell.length_c   1.000
_cell.angle_alpha   90.00
_cell.angle_beta   90.00
_cell.angle_gamma   90.00
#
_symmetry.space_group_name_H-M   'P 1'
#
loop_
_entity.id
_entity.type
_entity.pdbx_description
1 polymer ?
#
loop_
_entity_poly.entity_id
_entity_poly.type
_entity_poly.pdbx_seq_one_letter_code
_entity_poly.pdbx_strand_id
1 'polypeptide(L)' 'MVQRKPEWSVAITNKCRCGQHNVILNCTRFHYVEPINPSTLTVSLTDDFCIITCSTHL' A
#
# COMPACT_ATOMS: atom_id res chain seq x y z
N MET A 1 -16.56 0.70 -8.79
CA MET A 1 -16.76 2.16 -8.64
C MET A 1 -17.07 2.41 -7.18
N VAL A 2 -16.35 3.33 -6.53
CA VAL A 2 -16.53 3.64 -5.10
C VAL A 2 -16.80 5.14 -4.97
N GLN A 3 -17.87 5.53 -4.27
CA GLN A 3 -18.27 6.93 -4.09
C GLN A 3 -18.29 7.75 -5.41
N ARG A 4 -18.81 7.18 -6.51
CA ARG A 4 -18.82 7.78 -7.87
C ARG A 4 -17.44 8.08 -8.47
N LYS A 5 -16.38 7.44 -7.96
CA LYS A 5 -15.04 7.47 -8.53
C LYS A 5 -14.70 6.10 -9.14
N PRO A 6 -13.87 6.06 -10.19
CA PRO A 6 -13.33 4.81 -10.71
C PRO A 6 -12.55 4.06 -9.63
N GLU A 7 -12.54 2.75 -9.77
CA GLU A 7 -11.88 1.82 -8.86
C GLU A 7 -10.84 1.06 -9.66
N TRP A 8 -9.66 0.86 -9.08
CA TRP A 8 -8.55 0.19 -9.72
C TRP A 8 -8.06 -0.95 -8.85
N SER A 9 -7.90 -2.12 -9.47
CA SER A 9 -7.18 -3.25 -8.87
C SER A 9 -5.73 -3.17 -9.29
N VAL A 10 -4.82 -3.10 -8.32
CA VAL A 10 -3.38 -3.04 -8.54
C VAL A 10 -2.71 -4.20 -7.82
N ALA A 11 -1.73 -4.82 -8.48
CA ALA A 11 -0.93 -5.89 -7.90
C ALA A 11 0.54 -5.46 -7.87
N ILE A 12 1.16 -5.59 -6.69
CA ILE A 12 2.59 -5.36 -6.50
C ILE A 12 3.23 -6.73 -6.33
N THR A 13 4.15 -7.08 -7.22
CA THR A 13 4.87 -8.35 -7.16
C THR A 13 6.35 -8.11 -6.89
N ASN A 14 6.84 -8.57 -5.75
CA ASN A 14 8.27 -8.66 -5.50
C ASN A 14 8.77 -10.08 -5.80
N LYS A 15 9.72 -10.21 -6.73
CA LYS A 15 10.28 -11.51 -7.14
C LYS A 15 11.53 -11.90 -6.35
N CYS A 16 11.89 -11.15 -5.32
CA CYS A 16 13.00 -11.50 -4.44
C CYS A 16 12.69 -12.78 -3.67
N ARG A 17 13.62 -13.73 -3.67
CA ARG A 17 13.57 -14.91 -2.79
C ARG A 17 14.10 -14.57 -1.40
N CYS A 18 13.64 -13.46 -0.83
CA CYS A 18 14.07 -12.95 0.47
C CYS A 18 12.84 -12.60 1.33
N GLY A 19 12.97 -12.76 2.65
CA GLY A 19 12.00 -12.20 3.59
C GLY A 19 11.93 -10.68 3.40
N GLN A 20 10.73 -10.13 3.33
CA GLN A 20 10.53 -8.71 3.08
C GLN A 20 9.89 -8.06 4.29
N HIS A 21 10.51 -6.99 4.74
CA HIS A 21 10.02 -6.16 5.84
C HIS A 21 10.09 -4.71 5.38
N ASN A 22 9.07 -3.92 5.74
CA ASN A 22 9.01 -2.48 5.46
C ASN A 22 9.27 -2.14 3.99
N VAL A 23 8.57 -2.79 3.04
CA VAL A 23 8.72 -2.46 1.62
C VAL A 23 8.21 -1.05 1.38
N ILE A 24 9.12 -0.13 1.05
CA ILE A 24 8.80 1.27 0.78
C ILE A 24 8.42 1.42 -0.68
N LEU A 25 7.24 1.99 -0.91
CA LEU A 25 6.76 2.39 -2.23
C LEU A 25 6.82 3.90 -2.33
N ASN A 26 7.25 4.40 -3.49
CA ASN A 26 6.88 5.75 -3.88
C ASN A 26 5.38 5.74 -4.22
N CYS A 27 4.59 6.50 -3.46
CA CYS A 27 3.15 6.61 -3.67
C CYS A 27 2.73 8.07 -3.81
N THR A 28 3.58 8.91 -4.42
CA THR A 28 3.24 10.30 -4.73
C THR A 28 1.92 10.35 -5.50
N ARG A 29 1.00 11.23 -5.08
CA ARG A 29 -0.37 11.39 -5.64
C ARG A 29 -1.30 10.18 -5.45
N PHE A 30 -0.92 9.17 -4.67
CA PHE A 30 -1.87 8.14 -4.27
C PHE A 30 -2.92 8.76 -3.34
N HIS A 31 -4.20 8.57 -3.69
CA HIS A 31 -5.33 9.04 -2.90
C HIS A 31 -6.35 7.92 -2.75
N TYR A 32 -6.89 7.77 -1.55
CA TYR A 32 -7.94 6.82 -1.22
C TYR A 32 -9.17 7.55 -0.72
N VAL A 33 -10.34 6.97 -0.98
CA VAL A 33 -11.64 7.52 -0.57
C VAL A 33 -12.23 6.78 0.62
N GLU A 34 -11.73 5.59 0.90
CA GLU A 34 -12.10 4.74 2.02
C GLU A 34 -10.85 4.45 2.85
N PRO A 35 -10.98 4.38 4.19
CA PRO A 35 -9.86 4.09 5.07
C PRO A 35 -9.10 2.83 4.65
N ILE A 36 -7.78 2.92 4.61
CA ILE A 36 -6.91 1.79 4.31
C ILE A 36 -6.59 1.03 5.60
N ASN A 37 -6.62 -0.30 5.54
CA ASN A 37 -6.17 -1.12 6.66
C ASN A 37 -4.64 -0.99 6.84
N PRO A 38 -4.14 -0.48 7.97
CA PRO A 38 -2.70 -0.26 8.19
C PRO A 38 -1.89 -1.57 8.23
N SER A 39 -2.53 -2.72 8.48
CA SER A 39 -1.93 -4.05 8.35
C SER A 39 -1.66 -4.46 6.89
N THR A 40 -2.07 -3.64 5.91
CA THR A 40 -1.81 -3.84 4.48
C THR A 40 -0.88 -2.77 3.93
N LEU A 41 -1.20 -1.50 4.15
CA LEU A 41 -0.46 -0.36 3.64
C LEU A 41 -0.57 0.81 4.62
N THR A 42 0.59 1.33 5.03
CA THR A 42 0.68 2.57 5.80
C THR A 42 1.07 3.69 4.84
N VAL A 43 0.24 4.72 4.72
CA VAL A 43 0.50 5.92 3.91
C VAL A 43 1.13 6.99 4.79
N SER A 44 2.31 7.51 4.43
CA SER A 44 2.86 8.67 5.14
C SER A 44 2.02 9.92 4.84
N LEU A 45 1.72 10.69 5.87
CA LEU A 45 0.96 11.94 5.75
C LEU A 45 1.87 13.15 5.48
N THR A 46 3.16 13.01 5.75
CA THR A 46 4.17 14.08 5.64
C THR A 46 5.11 13.88 4.45
N ASP A 47 5.22 12.64 3.96
CA ASP A 47 6.16 12.26 2.93
C ASP A 47 5.45 11.48 1.82
N ASP A 48 5.99 11.50 0.61
CA ASP A 48 5.38 10.85 -0.56
C ASP A 48 5.64 9.33 -0.64
N PHE A 49 5.80 8.66 0.50
CA PHE A 49 6.05 7.22 0.56
C PHE A 49 4.99 6.45 1.35
N CYS A 50 4.84 5.18 0.96
CA CYS A 50 3.97 4.23 1.61
C CYS A 50 4.78 3.00 2.03
N ILE A 51 4.39 2.34 3.11
CA ILE A 51 5.03 1.12 3.59
C ILE A 51 4.03 -0.02 3.45
N ILE A 52 4.40 -1.06 2.70
CA ILE A 52 3.65 -2.32 2.70
C ILE A 52 3.96 -3.04 4.00
N THR A 53 2.93 -3.17 4.84
CA THR A 53 3.00 -3.97 6.05
C THR A 53 2.65 -5.40 5.67
N CYS A 54 3.65 -6.23 5.38
CA CYS A 54 3.39 -7.66 5.20
C CYS A 54 3.22 -8.28 6.59
N SER A 55 1.99 -8.37 7.06
CA SER A 55 1.66 -9.09 8.28
C SER A 55 1.80 -10.59 8.00
N THR A 56 3.00 -11.15 8.16
CA THR A 56 3.14 -12.60 8.27
C THR A 56 2.38 -13.03 9.51
N HIS A 57 1.21 -13.67 9.34
CA HIS A 57 0.54 -14.37 10.42
C HIS A 57 1.45 -15.54 10.80
N LEU A 58 2.26 -15.35 11.85
CA LEU A 58 2.87 -16.41 12.64
C LEU A 58 2.00 -16.60 13.89
#